data_AF-A0A7S2BLF1-F1
#
_entry.id   AF-A0A7S2BLF1-F1
#
_cell.length_a   1.000
_cell.length_b   1.000
_cell.length_c   1.000
_cell.angle_alpha   90.00
_cell.angle_beta   90.00
_cell.angle_gamma   90.00
#
_symmetry.space_group_name_H-M   'P 1'
#
loop_
_entity.id
_entity.type
_entity.pdbx_description
1 polymer ?
#
loop_
_entity_poly.entity_id
_entity_poly.type
_entity_poly.pdbx_seq_one_letter_code
_entity_poly.pdbx_strand_id
1 'polypeptide(L)'
;FPLSDPSGIRVVDTAVGSTCSLITELMPSEILSSSPALGVLLLGAIAVDCRGFDPSLMDVKYSMRDLVACRKLFTALLRADDDAAPSVPLRSPAEQQDAPLPLLARVGGATSMRELSAHLLAARYDVSQLTPCELLRHDYKEVHVTDGVRIGVAAVCITAKQLLELSRRSKDSLQG
;
A
#
# COMPACT_ATOMS: atom_id res chain seq x y z
N PHE A 1 -2.78 -0.67 25.16
CA PHE A 1 -1.46 -1.19 25.57
C PHE A 1 -0.43 -0.77 24.55
N PRO A 2 0.29 0.36 24.71
CA PRO A 2 1.44 0.60 23.87
C PRO A 2 2.61 -0.21 24.44
N LEU A 3 3.22 -1.03 23.59
CA LEU A 3 4.55 -1.57 23.83
C LEU A 3 5.54 -0.43 23.59
N SER A 4 6.13 0.09 24.66
CA SER A 4 7.13 1.14 24.62
C SER A 4 8.50 0.53 24.33
N ASP A 5 9.11 0.91 23.21
CA ASP A 5 10.54 0.83 22.96
C ASP A 5 11.28 1.74 23.98
N PRO A 6 12.38 1.31 24.62
CA PRO A 6 13.21 2.16 25.48
C PRO A 6 13.76 3.42 24.79
N SER A 7 13.74 3.54 23.45
CA SER A 7 14.06 4.78 22.73
C SER A 7 12.88 5.78 22.62
N GLY A 8 11.64 5.32 22.81
CA GLY A 8 10.45 6.16 22.86
C GLY A 8 10.11 6.96 21.59
N ILE A 9 10.69 6.65 20.42
CA ILE A 9 10.49 7.47 19.22
C ILE A 9 9.10 7.20 18.63
N ARG A 10 8.14 8.07 18.96
CA ARG A 10 6.86 8.17 18.27
C ARG A 10 7.01 9.07 17.05
N VAL A 11 7.09 8.48 15.86
CA VAL A 11 7.04 9.24 14.59
C VAL A 11 5.60 9.30 14.11
N VAL A 12 5.07 10.51 13.94
CA VAL A 12 3.81 10.77 13.23
C VAL A 12 4.12 11.77 12.15
N ASP A 13 3.95 11.37 10.90
CA ASP A 13 4.19 12.22 9.74
C ASP A 13 3.05 12.04 8.74
N THR A 14 2.40 13.13 8.39
CA THR A 14 1.26 13.15 7.48
C THR A 14 1.64 13.51 6.05
N ALA A 15 2.90 13.85 5.78
CA ALA A 15 3.40 14.22 4.46
C ALA A 15 3.88 13.01 3.64
N VAL A 16 4.02 11.84 4.27
CA VAL A 16 4.32 10.59 3.57
C VAL A 16 3.05 9.96 2.98
N GLY A 17 3.18 9.41 1.78
CA GLY A 17 2.10 8.71 1.10
C GLY A 17 1.76 7.36 1.73
N SER A 18 2.77 6.67 2.27
CA SER A 18 2.60 5.37 2.94
C SER A 18 3.33 5.30 4.27
N THR A 19 2.71 4.66 5.26
CA THR A 19 3.39 4.28 6.51
C THR A 19 4.59 3.37 6.23
N CYS A 20 4.54 2.55 5.19
CA CYS A 20 5.65 1.67 4.81
C CYS A 20 6.90 2.45 4.36
N SER A 21 6.76 3.70 3.92
CA SER A 21 7.89 4.58 3.65
C SER A 21 8.64 4.94 4.93
N LEU A 22 7.92 5.28 6.01
CA LEU A 22 8.53 5.56 7.33
C LEU A 22 9.19 4.32 7.92
N ILE A 23 8.53 3.16 7.83
CA ILE A 23 9.10 1.88 8.28
C ILE A 23 10.41 1.63 7.53
N THR A 24 10.40 1.77 6.20
CA THR A 24 11.58 1.59 5.35
C THR A 24 12.73 2.53 5.73
N GLU A 25 12.44 3.79 6.08
CA GLU A 25 13.46 4.74 6.53
C GLU A 25 14.11 4.28 7.85
N LEU A 26 13.30 3.86 8.82
CA LEU A 26 13.76 3.42 10.15
C LEU A 26 14.51 2.08 10.12
N MET A 27 14.23 1.23 9.14
CA MET A 27 14.86 -0.08 9.04
C MET A 27 16.30 0.01 8.49
N PRO A 28 17.30 -0.62 9.14
CA PRO A 28 18.64 -0.77 8.56
C PRO A 28 18.59 -1.51 7.21
N SER A 29 19.48 -1.14 6.29
CA SER A 29 19.52 -1.73 4.94
C SER A 29 19.81 -3.24 5.01
N GLU A 30 20.57 -3.68 6.02
CA GLU A 30 20.94 -5.07 6.27
C GLU A 30 19.71 -5.92 6.58
N ILE A 31 18.72 -5.38 7.30
CA ILE A 31 17.46 -6.08 7.58
C ILE A 31 16.63 -6.20 6.31
N LEU A 32 16.59 -5.15 5.50
CA LEU A 32 15.84 -5.16 4.23
C LEU A 32 16.44 -6.14 3.22
N SER A 33 17.78 -6.22 3.13
CA SER A 33 18.47 -7.18 2.26
C SER A 33 18.35 -8.61 2.76
N SER A 34 18.37 -8.85 4.08
CA SER A 34 18.23 -10.19 4.65
C SER A 34 16.79 -10.73 4.63
N SER A 35 15.79 -9.89 4.39
CA SER A 35 14.39 -10.30 4.26
C SER A 35 13.74 -9.73 2.99
N PRO A 36 14.02 -10.35 1.81
CA PRO A 36 13.50 -9.84 0.54
C PRO A 36 11.97 -9.87 0.47
N ALA A 37 11.34 -10.86 1.10
CA ALA A 37 9.89 -10.95 1.18
C ALA A 37 9.26 -9.74 1.90
N LEU A 38 9.88 -9.27 2.98
CA LEU A 38 9.46 -8.05 3.66
C LEU A 38 9.69 -6.83 2.77
N GLY A 39 10.82 -6.77 2.06
CA GLY A 39 11.09 -5.70 1.10
C GLY A 39 10.04 -5.61 -0.01
N VAL A 40 9.62 -6.75 -0.58
CA VAL A 40 8.54 -6.84 -1.58
C VAL A 40 7.21 -6.40 -0.99
N LEU A 41 6.89 -6.80 0.25
CA LEU A 41 5.66 -6.41 0.94
C LEU A 41 5.59 -4.88 1.17
N LEU A 42 6.67 -4.29 1.70
CA LEU A 42 6.76 -2.84 1.90
C LEU A 42 6.66 -2.09 0.57
N LEU A 43 7.33 -2.58 -0.47
CA LEU A 43 7.28 -1.98 -1.80
C LEU A 43 5.88 -2.04 -2.41
N GLY A 44 5.17 -3.16 -2.26
CA GLY A 44 3.79 -3.31 -2.73
C GLY A 44 2.83 -2.34 -2.04
N ALA A 45 2.96 -2.15 -0.73
CA ALA A 45 2.18 -1.16 0.02
C ALA A 45 2.45 0.27 -0.48
N ILE A 46 3.72 0.64 -0.66
CA ILE A 46 4.12 1.94 -1.23
C ILE A 46 3.55 2.10 -2.65
N ALA A 47 3.64 1.07 -3.51
CA ALA A 47 3.12 1.12 -4.87
C ALA A 47 1.61 1.42 -4.91
N VAL A 48 0.84 0.84 -3.99
CA VAL A 48 -0.62 1.03 -3.88
C VAL A 48 -0.97 2.42 -3.34
N ASP A 49 -0.38 2.79 -2.20
CA ASP A 49 -0.71 4.05 -1.51
C ASP A 49 -0.27 5.28 -2.31
N CYS A 50 0.94 5.20 -2.88
CA CYS A 50 1.53 6.26 -3.71
C CYS A 50 1.10 6.18 -5.19
N ARG A 51 0.16 5.30 -5.55
CA ARG A 51 -0.41 5.17 -6.91
C ARG A 51 0.65 5.01 -8.00
N GLY A 52 1.67 4.19 -7.73
CA GLY A 52 2.76 3.92 -8.66
C GLY A 52 3.58 5.16 -9.03
N PHE A 53 3.61 6.19 -8.16
CA PHE A 53 4.33 7.44 -8.37
C PHE A 53 3.89 8.22 -9.63
N ASP A 54 2.59 8.25 -9.92
CA ASP A 54 2.04 9.15 -10.95
C ASP A 54 2.44 10.60 -10.67
N PRO A 55 3.21 11.26 -11.56
CA PRO A 55 3.70 12.61 -11.36
C PRO A 55 2.61 13.64 -11.02
N SER A 56 1.38 13.44 -11.50
CA SER A 56 0.24 14.33 -11.23
C SER A 56 -0.27 14.26 -9.79
N LEU A 57 0.14 13.25 -9.03
CA LEU A 57 -0.27 13.01 -7.65
C LEU A 57 0.83 13.33 -6.62
N MET A 58 1.96 13.89 -7.07
CA MET A 58 2.99 14.41 -6.16
C MET A 58 2.39 15.47 -5.23
N ASP A 59 2.78 15.44 -3.95
CA ASP A 59 2.28 16.27 -2.86
C ASP A 59 0.80 16.06 -2.50
N VAL A 60 0.10 15.14 -3.19
CA VAL A 60 -1.28 14.73 -2.89
C VAL A 60 -1.34 13.30 -2.36
N LYS A 61 -0.59 12.38 -2.97
CA LYS A 61 -0.54 10.95 -2.61
C LYS A 61 0.82 10.47 -2.15
N TYR A 62 1.87 11.20 -2.46
CA TYR A 62 3.23 10.85 -2.06
C TYR A 62 4.13 12.07 -2.10
N SER A 63 5.29 11.97 -1.47
CA SER A 63 6.33 12.99 -1.44
C SER A 63 7.69 12.41 -1.85
N MET A 64 8.72 13.27 -1.83
CA MET A 64 10.09 12.84 -2.09
C MET A 64 10.57 11.74 -1.14
N ARG A 65 10.02 11.67 0.08
CA ARG A 65 10.37 10.62 1.04
C ARG A 65 9.93 9.24 0.60
N ASP A 66 8.76 9.14 -0.02
CA ASP A 66 8.29 7.87 -0.58
C ASP A 66 9.18 7.40 -1.75
N LEU A 67 9.69 8.33 -2.57
CA LEU A 67 10.68 8.02 -3.62
C LEU A 67 12.01 7.54 -3.03
N VAL A 68 12.48 8.17 -1.95
CA VAL A 68 13.70 7.74 -1.25
C VAL A 68 13.54 6.36 -0.62
N ALA A 69 12.40 6.08 0.01
CA ALA A 69 12.07 4.76 0.54
C ALA A 69 12.02 3.71 -0.57
N CYS A 70 11.35 4.01 -1.68
CA CYS A 70 11.30 3.12 -2.84
C CYS A 70 12.69 2.81 -3.41
N ARG A 71 13.55 3.82 -3.57
CA ARG A 71 14.96 3.64 -3.98
C ARG A 71 15.73 2.72 -3.03
N LYS A 72 15.53 2.87 -1.72
CA LYS A 72 16.17 2.03 -0.71
C LYS A 72 15.73 0.57 -0.85
N LEU A 73 14.43 0.32 -1.04
CA LEU A 73 13.89 -1.02 -1.28
C LEU A 73 14.39 -1.62 -2.58
N PHE A 74 14.43 -0.85 -3.67
CA PHE A 74 15.00 -1.31 -4.95
C PHE A 74 16.44 -1.76 -4.79
N THR A 75 17.26 -0.97 -4.08
CA THR A 75 18.66 -1.32 -3.81
C THR A 75 18.77 -2.59 -2.96
N ALA A 76 17.97 -2.72 -1.90
CA ALA A 76 17.99 -3.89 -1.03
C ALA A 76 17.56 -5.17 -1.78
N LEU A 77 16.51 -5.09 -2.61
CA LEU A 77 16.00 -6.21 -3.39
C LEU A 77 16.96 -6.64 -4.51
N LEU A 78 17.66 -5.71 -5.15
CA LEU A 78 18.71 -6.07 -6.12
C LEU A 78 19.87 -6.78 -5.42
N ARG A 79 20.26 -6.31 -4.23
CA ARG A 79 21.34 -6.94 -3.45
C ARG A 79 20.99 -8.30 -2.89
N ALA A 80 19.71 -8.56 -2.65
CA ALA A 80 19.24 -9.88 -2.27
C ALA A 80 19.47 -10.93 -3.37
N ASP A 81 19.47 -10.52 -4.64
CA ASP A 81 19.77 -11.39 -5.78
C ASP A 81 21.28 -11.43 -6.09
N ASP A 82 21.97 -10.29 -5.95
CA ASP A 82 23.40 -10.13 -6.21
C ASP A 82 24.01 -9.10 -5.25
N ASP A 83 24.76 -9.54 -4.24
CA ASP A 83 25.39 -8.68 -3.23
C ASP A 83 26.28 -7.57 -3.84
N ALA A 84 26.84 -7.80 -5.04
CA ALA A 84 27.67 -6.83 -5.75
C ALA A 84 26.84 -5.77 -6.52
N ALA A 85 25.51 -5.89 -6.54
CA ALA A 85 24.64 -4.99 -7.28
C ALA A 85 24.82 -3.52 -6.83
N PRO A 86 24.92 -2.58 -7.79
CA PRO A 86 25.09 -1.17 -7.48
C PRO A 86 23.85 -0.60 -6.78
N SER A 87 24.05 0.48 -6.03
CA SER A 87 22.93 1.24 -5.49
C SER A 87 22.13 1.90 -6.61
N VAL A 88 20.82 1.93 -6.45
CA VAL A 88 19.92 2.56 -7.42
C VAL A 88 19.94 4.07 -7.20
N PRO A 89 20.12 4.90 -8.24
CA PRO A 89 20.05 6.35 -8.10
C PRO A 89 18.64 6.80 -7.73
N LEU A 90 18.53 7.98 -7.11
CA LEU A 90 17.21 8.61 -6.94
C LEU A 90 16.72 9.07 -8.31
N ARG A 91 15.45 8.77 -8.61
CA ARG A 91 14.80 9.08 -9.88
C ARG A 91 13.73 10.14 -9.67
N SER A 92 13.40 10.89 -10.72
CA SER A 92 12.17 11.69 -10.75
C SER A 92 10.93 10.78 -10.69
N PRO A 93 9.74 11.32 -10.37
CA PRO A 93 8.52 10.52 -10.34
C PRO A 93 8.25 9.75 -11.64
N ALA A 94 8.36 10.42 -12.80
CA ALA A 94 8.11 9.79 -14.10
C ALA A 94 9.10 8.66 -14.39
N GLU A 95 10.38 8.89 -14.12
CA GLU A 95 11.41 7.87 -14.27
C GLU A 95 11.21 6.71 -13.29
N GLN A 96 10.79 6.97 -12.05
CA GLN A 96 10.56 5.92 -11.05
C GLN A 96 9.32 5.07 -11.40
N GLN A 97 8.29 5.71 -11.95
CA GLN A 97 7.06 5.04 -12.36
C GLN A 97 7.32 3.98 -13.46
N ASP A 98 8.17 4.31 -14.42
CA ASP A 98 8.50 3.44 -15.57
C ASP A 98 9.81 2.64 -15.37
N ALA A 99 10.48 2.80 -14.24
CA ALA A 99 11.70 2.05 -13.93
C ALA A 99 11.43 0.55 -13.85
N PRO A 100 12.38 -0.29 -14.35
CA PRO A 100 12.25 -1.73 -14.25
C PRO A 100 12.29 -2.19 -12.79
N LEU A 101 11.37 -3.08 -12.43
CA LEU A 101 11.33 -3.69 -11.11
C LEU A 101 12.46 -4.72 -10.92
N PRO A 102 13.06 -4.78 -9.71
CA PRO A 102 13.88 -5.92 -9.29
C PRO A 102 13.12 -7.24 -9.53
N LEU A 103 13.83 -8.32 -9.86
CA LEU A 103 13.21 -9.59 -10.24
C LEU A 103 12.23 -10.10 -9.18
N LEU A 104 12.65 -10.06 -7.91
CA LEU A 104 11.84 -10.45 -6.76
C LEU A 104 10.55 -9.64 -6.59
N ALA A 105 10.49 -8.42 -7.13
CA ALA A 105 9.34 -7.51 -7.02
C ALA A 105 8.35 -7.63 -8.20
N ARG A 106 8.59 -8.50 -9.18
CA ARG A 106 7.74 -8.67 -10.38
C ARG A 106 6.46 -9.47 -10.10
N VAL A 107 5.72 -9.07 -9.07
CA VAL A 107 4.48 -9.73 -8.63
C VAL A 107 3.41 -9.65 -9.71
N GLY A 108 2.76 -10.78 -10.02
CA GLY A 108 1.76 -10.85 -11.08
C GLY A 108 2.31 -10.50 -12.47
N GLY A 109 3.62 -10.67 -12.70
CA GLY A 109 4.25 -10.35 -13.98
C GLY A 109 4.50 -8.86 -14.22
N ALA A 110 4.25 -8.00 -13.24
CA ALA A 110 4.54 -6.57 -13.37
C ALA A 110 6.03 -6.32 -13.62
N THR A 111 6.34 -5.41 -14.54
CA THR A 111 7.72 -5.08 -14.91
C THR A 111 8.14 -3.68 -14.47
N SER A 112 7.18 -2.81 -14.10
CA SER A 112 7.39 -1.44 -13.64
C SER A 112 6.54 -1.09 -12.42
N MET A 113 6.85 0.03 -11.74
CA MET A 113 6.03 0.53 -10.61
C MET A 113 4.58 0.85 -11.05
N ARG A 114 4.40 1.36 -12.27
CA ARG A 114 3.08 1.59 -12.87
C ARG A 114 2.28 0.30 -12.95
N GLU A 115 2.86 -0.74 -13.53
CA GLU A 115 2.19 -2.04 -13.71
C GLU A 115 1.92 -2.72 -12.37
N LEU A 116 2.88 -2.70 -11.44
CA LEU A 116 2.70 -3.27 -10.12
C LEU A 116 1.56 -2.59 -9.36
N SER A 117 1.53 -1.25 -9.37
CA SER A 117 0.43 -0.49 -8.76
C SER A 117 -0.90 -0.83 -9.43
N ALA A 118 -0.96 -0.89 -10.76
CA ALA A 118 -2.16 -1.23 -11.50
C ALA A 118 -2.68 -2.64 -11.15
N HIS A 119 -1.80 -3.64 -11.10
CA HIS A 119 -2.17 -5.02 -10.74
C HIS A 119 -2.67 -5.11 -9.29
N LEU A 120 -1.96 -4.51 -8.35
CA LEU A 120 -2.34 -4.53 -6.93
C LEU A 120 -3.63 -3.76 -6.68
N LEU A 121 -3.85 -2.64 -7.38
CA LEU A 121 -5.10 -1.88 -7.29
C LEU A 121 -6.26 -2.62 -7.94
N ALA A 122 -6.06 -3.26 -9.09
CA ALA A 122 -7.08 -4.10 -9.70
C ALA A 122 -7.51 -5.23 -8.75
N ALA A 123 -6.54 -5.91 -8.12
CA ALA A 123 -6.82 -6.93 -7.11
C ALA A 123 -7.51 -6.35 -5.86
N ARG A 124 -7.09 -5.18 -5.37
CA ARG A 124 -7.72 -4.48 -4.24
C ARG A 124 -9.19 -4.10 -4.52
N TYR A 125 -9.50 -3.79 -5.77
CA TYR A 125 -10.83 -3.37 -6.20
C TYR A 125 -11.70 -4.52 -6.72
N ASP A 126 -11.15 -5.72 -6.88
CA ASP A 126 -11.95 -6.91 -7.17
C ASP A 126 -12.67 -7.38 -5.90
N VAL A 127 -13.87 -6.84 -5.73
CA VAL A 127 -14.78 -7.18 -4.63
C VAL A 127 -16.00 -7.95 -5.14
N SER A 128 -15.89 -8.54 -6.33
CA SER A 128 -17.02 -9.19 -7.03
C SER A 128 -17.60 -10.39 -6.27
N GLN A 129 -16.80 -11.02 -5.41
CA GLN A 129 -17.17 -12.18 -4.61
C GLN A 129 -17.65 -11.84 -3.20
N LEU A 130 -17.62 -10.56 -2.81
CA LEU A 130 -18.00 -10.15 -1.45
C LEU A 130 -19.50 -9.87 -1.34
N THR A 131 -20.10 -10.37 -0.27
CA THR A 131 -21.47 -9.98 0.12
C THR A 131 -21.51 -8.50 0.58
N PRO A 132 -22.69 -7.87 0.61
CA PRO A 132 -22.84 -6.50 1.13
C PRO A 132 -22.27 -6.30 2.54
N CYS A 133 -22.43 -7.28 3.43
CA CYS A 133 -21.89 -7.20 4.80
C CYS A 133 -20.36 -7.34 4.83
N GLU A 134 -19.78 -8.18 3.97
CA GLU A 134 -18.33 -8.32 3.85
C GLU A 134 -17.71 -7.06 3.24
N LEU A 135 -18.34 -6.48 2.21
CA LEU A 135 -17.95 -5.20 1.62
C LEU A 135 -17.85 -4.08 2.67
N LEU A 136 -18.86 -3.95 3.53
CA LEU A 136 -18.88 -2.93 4.58
C LEU A 136 -17.84 -3.17 5.67
N ARG A 137 -17.39 -4.41 5.89
CA ARG A 137 -16.35 -4.74 6.86
C ARG A 137 -14.94 -4.64 6.31
N HIS A 138 -14.78 -4.68 4.99
CA HIS A 138 -13.48 -4.83 4.33
C HIS A 138 -12.49 -3.71 4.67
N ASP A 139 -12.94 -2.45 4.65
CA ASP A 139 -12.16 -1.27 5.06
C ASP A 139 -13.02 -0.41 6.01
N TYR A 140 -13.36 -1.00 7.15
CA TYR A 140 -14.16 -0.39 8.21
C TYR A 140 -13.28 0.21 9.31
N LYS A 141 -13.59 1.44 9.69
CA LYS A 141 -12.99 2.13 10.85
C LYS A 141 -14.10 2.62 11.75
N GLU A 142 -13.88 2.53 13.06
CA GLU A 142 -14.83 2.96 14.07
C GLU A 142 -14.17 3.98 15.00
N VAL A 143 -14.92 5.03 15.34
CA VAL A 143 -14.55 5.99 16.36
C VAL A 143 -15.64 6.06 17.42
N HIS A 144 -15.22 6.17 18.67
CA HIS A 144 -16.11 6.40 19.80
C HIS A 144 -16.06 7.88 20.14
N VAL A 145 -17.19 8.54 20.00
CA VAL A 145 -17.35 9.95 20.37
C VAL A 145 -17.73 10.01 21.85
N THR A 146 -17.36 11.09 22.53
CA THR A 146 -17.88 11.40 23.87
C THR A 146 -19.41 11.30 23.88
N ASP A 147 -19.98 10.84 25.00
CA ASP A 147 -21.41 10.53 25.20
C ASP A 147 -21.90 9.18 24.64
N GLY A 148 -20.98 8.25 24.33
CA GLY A 148 -21.33 6.85 24.03
C GLY A 148 -21.79 6.60 22.59
N VAL A 149 -21.70 7.60 21.71
CA VAL A 149 -22.02 7.46 20.29
C VAL A 149 -20.87 6.74 19.57
N ARG A 150 -21.21 5.68 18.81
CA ARG A 150 -20.28 4.95 17.95
C ARG A 150 -20.52 5.32 16.50
N ILE A 151 -19.48 5.77 15.82
CA ILE A 151 -19.53 6.10 14.39
C ILE A 151 -18.62 5.14 13.64
N GLY A 152 -19.22 4.40 12.71
CA GLY A 152 -18.52 3.51 11.79
C GLY A 152 -18.46 4.09 10.39
N VAL A 153 -17.30 4.02 9.74
CA VAL A 153 -17.10 4.45 8.36
C VAL A 153 -16.45 3.31 7.59
N ALA A 154 -17.08 2.90 6.48
CA ALA A 154 -16.55 1.90 5.56
C ALA A 154 -16.15 2.58 4.24
N ALA A 155 -14.92 2.35 3.79
CA ALA A 155 -14.51 2.69 2.44
C ALA A 155 -14.88 1.54 1.50
N VAL A 156 -15.82 1.78 0.59
CA VAL A 156 -16.28 0.78 -0.39
C VAL A 156 -15.82 1.15 -1.80
N CYS A 157 -15.38 0.14 -2.55
CA CYS A 157 -14.77 0.32 -3.87
C CYS A 157 -15.78 0.21 -5.03
N ILE A 158 -17.07 0.38 -4.73
CA ILE A 158 -18.18 0.39 -5.68
C ILE A 158 -19.07 1.61 -5.43
N THR A 159 -19.90 1.96 -6.40
CA THR A 159 -20.86 3.05 -6.24
C THR A 159 -21.98 2.69 -5.24
N ALA A 160 -22.60 3.71 -4.66
CA ALA A 160 -23.77 3.51 -3.79
C ALA A 160 -24.91 2.77 -4.51
N LYS A 161 -25.11 3.03 -5.81
CA LYS A 161 -26.11 2.34 -6.63
C LYS A 161 -25.83 0.83 -6.71
N GLN A 162 -24.58 0.46 -7.02
CA GLN A 162 -24.17 -0.94 -7.10
C GLN A 162 -24.34 -1.65 -5.74
N LEU A 163 -23.98 -1.01 -4.64
CA LEU A 163 -24.15 -1.57 -3.30
C LEU A 163 -25.63 -1.84 -2.96
N LEU A 164 -26.52 -0.91 -3.33
CA LEU A 164 -27.97 -1.07 -3.14
C LEU A 164 -28.53 -2.22 -4.00
N GLU A 165 -28.06 -2.37 -5.23
CA GLU A 165 -28.45 -3.47 -6.12
C GLU A 165 -27.99 -4.84 -5.59
N LEU A 166 -26.75 -4.95 -5.10
CA LEU A 166 -26.24 -6.16 -4.45
C LEU A 166 -27.08 -6.53 -3.22
N SER A 167 -27.43 -5.53 -2.40
CA SER A 167 -28.23 -5.72 -1.18
C SER A 167 -29.64 -6.25 -1.46
N ARG A 168 -30.23 -5.91 -2.61
CA ARG A 168 -31.54 -6.45 -3.02
C ARG A 168 -31.44 -7.91 -3.43
N ARG A 169 -30.46 -8.25 -4.28
CA ARG A 169 -30.23 -9.63 -4.74
C ARG A 169 -30.02 -10.61 -3.58
N SER A 170 -29.26 -10.19 -2.55
CA SER A 170 -29.02 -11.03 -1.36
C SER A 170 -30.29 -11.31 -0.53
N LYS A 171 -31.28 -10.41 -0.54
CA LYS A 171 -32.55 -10.64 0.17
C LYS A 171 -33.43 -11.64 -0.56
N ASP A 172 -33.46 -11.57 -1.89
CA ASP A 172 -34.28 -12.45 -2.73
C ASP A 172 -33.76 -13.90 -2.69
N SER A 173 -32.43 -14.09 -2.61
CA SER A 173 -31.80 -15.41 -2.46
C SER A 173 -32.03 -16.10 -1.10
N LEU A 174 -32.53 -15.38 -0.09
CA LEU A 174 -32.86 -15.94 1.22
C LEU A 174 -34.34 -16.34 1.36
N GLN A 175 -35.17 -16.05 0.35
CA GLN A 175 -36.62 -16.30 0.38
C GLN A 175 -37.09 -17.42 -0.56
N GLY A 176 -36.20 -18.03 -1.35
CA GLY A 176 -36.48 -19.19 -2.19
C GLY A 176 -35.79 -20.44 -1.67
#